data_AF-A0A2P6FYN6-F1
#
_entry.id   AF-A0A2P6FYN6-F1
#
_cell.length_a   1.000
_cell.length_b   1.000
_cell.length_c   1.000
_cell.angle_alpha   90.00
_cell.angle_beta   90.00
_cell.angle_gamma   90.00
#
_symmetry.space_group_name_H-M   'P 1'
#
loop_
_entity.id
_entity.type
_entity.pdbx_description
1 polymer ?
#
loop_
_entity_poly.entity_id
_entity_poly.type
_entity_poly.pdbx_seq_one_letter_code
_entity_poly.pdbx_strand_id
1 'polypeptide(L)'
;MDLTKANKLKIQSNRREIFELETQINSNKAQVYATRAVIEQNYTSIMRNYSSTFLGNHNLTTQNTDNLFRNRVAILTNMEVEGEVEINFQESMTNEANLDFLEMQATVNELVLEINNRMSEINSLMIETNKMIMNANQASVDFNSKNLAINKRFLNGEFHPSKATSIANKQRADKNQKRCGTIRDIANKNAKKLKSLDKKAKKNSMQVLLNAADISKRRGLISDNQKGIMENQEEVARMISSKIKRKG
;
A
#
# COMPACT_ATOMS: atom_id res chain seq x y z
N MET A 1 -51.86 -15.49 30.06
CA MET A 1 -50.83 -14.52 30.52
C MET A 1 -51.22 -13.16 29.97
N ASP A 2 -51.36 -12.13 30.81
CA ASP A 2 -51.67 -10.76 30.35
C ASP A 2 -50.64 -10.31 29.29
N LEU A 3 -51.13 -9.91 28.11
CA LEU A 3 -50.33 -9.50 26.96
C LEU A 3 -49.41 -8.32 27.32
N THR A 4 -49.85 -7.44 28.23
CA THR A 4 -49.06 -6.31 28.70
C THR A 4 -47.88 -6.78 29.54
N LYS A 5 -48.10 -7.71 30.48
CA LYS A 5 -47.03 -8.36 31.26
C LYS A 5 -46.05 -9.13 30.35
N ALA A 6 -46.54 -9.85 29.35
CA ALA A 6 -45.70 -10.57 28.38
C ALA A 6 -44.83 -9.59 27.54
N ASN A 7 -45.41 -8.48 27.07
CA ASN A 7 -44.69 -7.43 26.36
C ASN A 7 -43.57 -6.83 27.23
N LYS A 8 -43.82 -6.57 28.51
CA LYS A 8 -42.82 -6.02 29.44
C LYS A 8 -41.59 -6.92 29.53
N LEU A 9 -41.78 -8.23 29.70
CA LEU A 9 -40.68 -9.21 29.76
C LEU A 9 -39.89 -9.24 28.44
N LYS A 10 -40.59 -9.23 27.29
CA LYS A 10 -39.95 -9.22 25.97
C LYS A 10 -39.13 -7.96 25.72
N ILE A 11 -39.67 -6.80 26.09
CA ILE A 11 -38.97 -5.51 25.99
C ILE A 11 -37.73 -5.50 26.87
N GLN A 12 -37.80 -6.05 28.09
CA GLN A 12 -36.65 -6.17 28.98
C GLN A 12 -35.57 -7.09 28.39
N SER A 13 -35.96 -8.24 27.81
CA SER A 13 -35.04 -9.12 27.09
C SER A 13 -34.36 -8.40 25.92
N ASN A 14 -35.12 -7.67 25.11
CA ASN A 14 -34.56 -6.89 23.99
C ASN A 14 -33.59 -5.81 24.50
N ARG A 15 -33.88 -5.14 25.62
CA ARG A 15 -32.98 -4.12 26.20
C ARG A 15 -31.64 -4.71 26.62
N ARG A 16 -31.67 -5.86 27.30
CA ARG A 16 -30.44 -6.59 27.65
C ARG A 16 -29.65 -6.96 26.39
N GLU A 17 -30.33 -7.49 25.39
CA GLU A 17 -29.71 -7.89 24.13
C GLU A 17 -29.07 -6.71 23.39
N ILE A 18 -29.75 -5.56 23.34
CA ILE A 18 -29.22 -4.32 22.77
C ILE A 18 -27.96 -3.87 23.52
N PHE A 19 -27.96 -3.90 24.85
CA PHE A 19 -26.80 -3.51 25.66
C PHE A 19 -25.57 -4.41 25.40
N GLU A 20 -25.77 -5.73 25.29
CA GLU A 20 -24.72 -6.68 24.92
C GLU A 20 -24.19 -6.40 23.50
N LEU A 21 -25.10 -6.12 22.54
CA LEU A 21 -24.73 -5.78 21.17
C LEU A 21 -23.95 -4.47 21.06
N GLU A 22 -24.34 -3.43 21.80
CA GLU A 22 -23.63 -2.15 21.85
C GLU A 22 -22.17 -2.36 22.27
N THR A 23 -21.95 -3.16 23.31
CA THR A 23 -20.60 -3.51 23.79
C THR A 23 -19.80 -4.20 22.68
N GLN A 24 -20.38 -5.20 22.03
CA GLN A 24 -19.70 -5.94 20.96
C GLN A 24 -19.39 -5.07 19.73
N ILE A 25 -20.34 -4.23 19.30
CA ILE A 25 -20.18 -3.32 18.16
C ILE A 25 -19.11 -2.28 18.46
N ASN A 26 -19.09 -1.72 19.68
CA ASN A 26 -18.07 -0.76 20.10
C ASN A 26 -16.67 -1.41 20.16
N SER A 27 -16.57 -2.64 20.67
CA SER A 27 -15.32 -3.41 20.62
C SER A 27 -14.84 -3.63 19.18
N ASN A 28 -15.73 -4.03 18.27
CA ASN A 28 -15.40 -4.18 16.85
C ASN A 28 -14.94 -2.85 16.24
N LYS A 29 -15.64 -1.74 16.55
CA LYS A 29 -15.29 -0.40 16.07
C LYS A 29 -13.88 -0.01 16.52
N ALA A 30 -13.53 -0.20 17.79
CA ALA A 30 -12.19 0.07 18.29
C ALA A 30 -11.12 -0.75 17.55
N GLN A 31 -11.38 -2.04 17.33
CA GLN A 31 -10.47 -2.92 16.59
C GLN A 31 -10.33 -2.55 15.11
N VAL A 32 -11.40 -2.08 14.45
CA VAL A 32 -11.35 -1.55 13.08
C VAL A 32 -10.35 -0.40 13.01
N TYR A 33 -10.46 0.59 13.91
CA TYR A 33 -9.56 1.74 13.89
C TYR A 33 -8.12 1.38 14.24
N ALA A 34 -7.90 0.51 15.23
CA ALA A 34 -6.56 0.04 15.57
C ALA A 34 -5.90 -0.70 14.38
N THR A 35 -6.65 -1.60 13.73
CA THR A 35 -6.15 -2.35 12.56
C THR A 35 -5.85 -1.40 11.40
N ARG A 36 -6.73 -0.42 11.16
CA ARG A 36 -6.56 0.59 10.13
C ARG A 36 -5.29 1.42 10.35
N ALA A 37 -5.01 1.85 11.58
CA ALA A 37 -3.79 2.60 11.90
C ALA A 37 -2.52 1.81 11.54
N VAL A 38 -2.49 0.50 11.84
CA VAL A 38 -1.36 -0.37 11.44
C VAL A 38 -1.25 -0.48 9.91
N ILE A 39 -2.37 -0.61 9.20
CA ILE A 39 -2.38 -0.67 7.73
C ILE A 39 -1.86 0.64 7.12
N GLU A 40 -2.29 1.80 7.65
CA GLU A 40 -1.84 3.11 7.18
C GLU A 40 -0.36 3.34 7.47
N GLN A 41 0.13 2.94 8.66
CA GLN A 41 1.57 2.98 8.97
C GLN A 41 2.39 2.10 8.02
N ASN A 42 1.89 0.90 7.70
CA ASN A 42 2.52 0.02 6.73
C ASN A 42 2.55 0.68 5.34
N TYR A 43 1.45 1.30 4.90
CA TYR A 43 1.39 2.00 3.61
C TYR A 43 2.44 3.11 3.52
N THR A 44 2.54 3.98 4.52
CA THR A 44 3.56 5.03 4.56
C THR A 44 4.97 4.46 4.52
N SER A 45 5.22 3.38 5.26
CA SER A 45 6.53 2.72 5.30
C SER A 45 6.88 2.04 3.97
N ILE A 46 5.91 1.43 3.30
CA ILE A 46 6.06 0.86 1.95
C ILE A 46 6.43 1.96 0.96
N MET A 47 5.74 3.11 0.99
CA MET A 47 6.05 4.22 0.11
C MET A 47 7.45 4.78 0.35
N ARG A 48 7.87 4.90 1.61
CA ARG A 48 9.26 5.26 1.95
C ARG A 48 10.27 4.27 1.37
N ASN A 49 10.02 2.97 1.50
CA ASN A 49 10.88 1.93 0.95
C ASN A 49 10.92 1.98 -0.59
N TYR A 50 9.77 2.19 -1.24
CA TYR A 50 9.68 2.38 -2.69
C TYR A 50 10.52 3.57 -3.16
N SER A 51 10.35 4.75 -2.55
CA SER A 51 11.15 5.93 -2.90
C SER A 51 12.65 5.69 -2.69
N SER A 52 13.04 5.03 -1.60
CA SER A 52 14.44 4.71 -1.33
C SER A 52 15.03 3.74 -2.36
N THR A 53 14.23 2.77 -2.83
CA THR A 53 14.65 1.78 -3.82
C THR A 53 14.71 2.36 -5.22
N PHE A 54 13.63 3.00 -5.67
CA PHE A 54 13.49 3.43 -7.06
C PHE A 54 14.16 4.79 -7.32
N LEU A 55 13.74 5.84 -6.60
CA LEU A 55 14.34 7.18 -6.80
C LEU A 55 15.78 7.23 -6.28
N GLY A 56 16.05 6.42 -5.26
CA GLY A 56 17.35 6.36 -4.61
C GLY A 56 18.29 5.33 -5.24
N ASN A 57 18.11 4.04 -4.93
CA ASN A 57 19.09 3.00 -5.23
C ASN A 57 19.23 2.84 -6.75
N HIS A 58 18.10 2.72 -7.44
CA HIS A 58 18.08 2.49 -8.88
C HIS A 58 18.72 3.64 -9.66
N ASN A 59 18.45 4.91 -9.31
CA ASN A 59 19.14 6.04 -9.93
C ASN A 59 20.67 5.99 -9.76
N LEU A 60 21.18 5.66 -8.56
CA LEU A 60 22.62 5.51 -8.37
C LEU A 60 23.19 4.33 -9.18
N THR A 61 22.48 3.20 -9.22
CA THR A 61 22.92 2.05 -10.02
C THR A 61 22.97 2.37 -11.51
N THR A 62 21.98 3.08 -12.05
CA THR A 62 22.01 3.52 -13.45
C THR A 62 23.18 4.46 -13.72
N GLN A 63 23.43 5.43 -12.84
CA GLN A 63 24.59 6.32 -12.96
C GLN A 63 25.93 5.55 -12.91
N ASN A 64 26.04 4.55 -12.03
CA ASN A 64 27.21 3.69 -11.97
C ASN A 64 27.40 2.93 -13.29
N THR A 65 26.33 2.34 -13.85
CA THR A 65 26.37 1.65 -15.16
C THR A 65 26.84 2.59 -16.27
N ASP A 66 26.30 3.80 -16.34
CA ASP A 66 26.67 4.80 -17.34
C ASP A 66 28.14 5.21 -17.22
N ASN A 67 28.61 5.46 -16.00
CA ASN A 67 30.01 5.84 -15.75
C ASN A 67 30.97 4.70 -16.07
N LEU A 68 30.61 3.47 -15.72
CA LEU A 68 31.42 2.29 -16.04
C LEU A 68 31.53 2.10 -17.57
N PHE A 69 30.42 2.27 -18.30
CA PHE A 69 30.43 2.22 -19.76
C PHE A 69 31.31 3.33 -20.37
N ARG A 70 31.17 4.58 -19.88
CA ARG A 70 32.03 5.70 -20.30
C ARG A 70 33.51 5.43 -20.07
N ASN A 71 33.87 4.88 -18.91
CA ASN A 71 35.25 4.49 -18.62
C ASN A 71 35.74 3.44 -19.63
N ARG A 72 34.93 2.41 -19.91
CA ARG A 72 35.29 1.36 -20.89
C ARG A 72 35.50 1.92 -22.29
N VAL A 73 34.60 2.77 -22.78
CA VAL A 73 34.77 3.44 -24.08
C VAL A 73 36.06 4.27 -24.10
N ALA A 74 36.31 5.05 -23.05
CA ALA A 74 37.53 5.86 -22.96
C ALA A 74 38.80 5.01 -22.94
N ILE A 75 38.79 3.83 -22.28
CA ILE A 75 39.89 2.86 -22.33
C ILE A 75 40.12 2.39 -23.76
N LEU A 76 39.07 1.87 -24.39
CA LEU A 76 39.15 1.30 -25.73
C LEU A 76 39.66 2.35 -26.72
N THR A 77 39.06 3.53 -26.79
CA THR A 77 39.48 4.62 -27.71
C THR A 77 40.92 5.08 -27.49
N ASN A 78 41.46 4.95 -26.27
CA ASN A 78 42.82 5.39 -25.96
C ASN A 78 43.87 4.27 -26.01
N MET A 79 43.49 3.03 -26.31
CA MET A 79 44.42 1.93 -26.54
C MET A 79 45.41 2.27 -27.68
N GLU A 80 46.65 1.81 -27.57
CA GLU A 80 47.63 1.84 -28.66
C GLU A 80 47.36 0.61 -29.54
N VAL A 81 47.19 0.83 -30.84
CA VAL A 81 46.89 -0.21 -31.83
C VAL A 81 47.78 -0.01 -33.05
N GLU A 82 48.34 -1.10 -33.58
CA GLU A 82 49.19 -1.14 -34.76
C GLU A 82 48.68 -2.16 -35.78
N GLY A 83 48.47 -1.69 -37.01
CA GLY A 83 47.96 -2.53 -38.09
C GLY A 83 46.47 -2.88 -37.97
N GLU A 84 45.94 -3.52 -39.01
CA GLU A 84 44.49 -3.74 -39.16
C GLU A 84 43.92 -4.73 -38.13
N VAL A 85 44.70 -5.71 -37.68
CA VAL A 85 44.23 -6.73 -36.71
C VAL A 85 43.91 -6.09 -35.36
N GLU A 86 44.78 -5.22 -34.86
CA GLU A 86 44.58 -4.56 -33.55
C GLU A 86 43.48 -3.48 -33.62
N ILE A 87 43.36 -2.78 -34.75
CA ILE A 87 42.23 -1.87 -35.01
C ILE A 87 40.91 -2.64 -34.97
N ASN A 88 40.82 -3.76 -35.70
CA ASN A 88 39.61 -4.59 -35.72
C ASN A 88 39.27 -5.13 -34.32
N PHE A 89 40.28 -5.46 -33.50
CA PHE A 89 40.08 -5.85 -32.11
C PHE A 89 39.50 -4.71 -31.27
N GLN A 90 40.05 -3.50 -31.37
CA GLN A 90 39.54 -2.33 -30.65
C GLN A 90 38.09 -2.01 -31.04
N GLU A 91 37.78 -2.06 -32.34
CA GLU A 91 36.42 -1.80 -32.85
C GLU A 91 35.43 -2.90 -32.42
N SER A 92 35.83 -4.17 -32.50
CA SER A 92 34.96 -5.28 -32.06
C SER A 92 34.67 -5.24 -30.56
N MET A 93 35.68 -4.96 -29.73
CA MET A 93 35.50 -4.76 -28.29
C MET A 93 34.63 -3.53 -27.97
N THR A 94 34.69 -2.48 -28.79
CA THR A 94 33.83 -1.31 -28.66
C THR A 94 32.38 -1.65 -28.98
N ASN A 95 32.15 -2.45 -30.03
CA ASN A 95 30.81 -2.92 -30.37
C ASN A 95 30.24 -3.82 -29.26
N GLU A 96 31.02 -4.76 -28.74
CA GLU A 96 30.64 -5.62 -27.61
C GLU A 96 30.25 -4.78 -26.38
N ALA A 97 31.08 -3.79 -26.00
CA ALA A 97 30.78 -2.91 -24.88
C ALA A 97 29.48 -2.11 -25.06
N ASN A 98 29.18 -1.67 -26.30
CA ASN A 98 27.92 -0.99 -26.61
C ASN A 98 26.73 -1.95 -26.49
N LEU A 99 26.85 -3.18 -26.99
CA LEU A 99 25.81 -4.19 -26.90
C LEU A 99 25.52 -4.54 -25.44
N ASP A 100 26.54 -4.82 -24.63
CA ASP A 100 26.41 -5.09 -23.19
C ASP A 100 25.63 -3.97 -22.47
N PHE A 101 25.97 -2.71 -22.78
CA PHE A 101 25.31 -1.56 -22.19
C PHE A 101 23.84 -1.45 -22.63
N LEU A 102 23.56 -1.62 -23.93
CA LEU A 102 22.21 -1.57 -24.47
C LEU A 102 21.34 -2.72 -23.97
N GLU A 103 21.89 -3.93 -23.83
CA GLU A 103 21.20 -5.08 -23.25
C GLU A 103 20.82 -4.83 -21.78
N MET A 104 21.74 -4.28 -20.98
CA MET A 104 21.44 -3.89 -19.61
C MET A 104 20.33 -2.82 -19.55
N GLN A 105 20.40 -1.78 -20.39
CA GLN A 105 19.39 -0.73 -20.45
C GLN A 105 18.02 -1.27 -20.88
N ALA A 106 17.98 -2.15 -21.90
CA ALA A 106 16.75 -2.78 -22.34
C ALA A 106 16.11 -3.63 -21.23
N THR A 107 16.91 -4.46 -20.54
CA THR A 107 16.47 -5.30 -19.41
C THR A 107 15.90 -4.45 -18.28
N VAL A 108 16.61 -3.36 -17.92
CA VAL A 108 16.17 -2.44 -16.87
C VAL A 108 14.86 -1.75 -17.27
N ASN A 109 14.73 -1.30 -18.51
CA ASN A 109 13.52 -0.63 -18.99
C ASN A 109 12.30 -1.56 -18.95
N GLU A 110 12.46 -2.83 -19.32
CA GLU A 110 11.39 -3.84 -19.21
C GLU A 110 10.91 -3.99 -17.75
N LEU A 111 11.85 -4.09 -16.81
CA LEU A 111 11.50 -4.18 -15.38
C LEU A 111 10.81 -2.91 -14.88
N VAL A 112 11.25 -1.73 -15.31
CA VAL A 112 10.61 -0.45 -14.95
C VAL A 112 9.20 -0.35 -15.52
N LEU A 113 8.95 -0.87 -16.72
CA LEU A 113 7.61 -0.95 -17.31
C LEU A 113 6.69 -1.84 -16.47
N GLU A 114 7.17 -3.00 -16.01
CA GLU A 114 6.37 -3.87 -15.13
C GLU A 114 6.04 -3.16 -13.80
N ILE A 115 7.01 -2.45 -13.22
CA ILE A 115 6.80 -1.66 -12.00
C ILE A 115 5.72 -0.59 -12.22
N ASN A 116 5.78 0.13 -13.35
CA ASN A 116 4.79 1.16 -13.68
C ASN A 116 3.39 0.57 -13.85
N ASN A 117 3.26 -0.59 -14.48
CA ASN A 117 1.99 -1.31 -14.59
C ASN A 117 1.41 -1.64 -13.20
N ARG A 118 2.24 -2.19 -12.29
CA ARG A 118 1.81 -2.49 -10.92
C ARG A 118 1.41 -1.23 -10.14
N MET A 119 2.10 -0.11 -10.33
CA MET A 119 1.73 1.18 -9.72
C MET A 119 0.38 1.70 -10.25
N SER A 120 0.10 1.50 -11.54
CA SER A 120 -1.20 1.83 -12.13
C SER A 120 -2.34 0.99 -11.53
N GLU A 121 -2.10 -0.31 -11.31
CA GLU A 121 -3.06 -1.19 -10.62
C GLU A 121 -3.32 -0.73 -9.18
N ILE A 122 -2.26 -0.35 -8.44
CA ILE A 122 -2.40 0.20 -7.08
C ILE A 122 -3.25 1.47 -7.09
N ASN A 123 -3.02 2.38 -8.05
CA ASN A 123 -3.82 3.61 -8.17
C ASN A 123 -5.30 3.30 -8.41
N SER A 124 -5.60 2.30 -9.25
CA SER A 124 -6.97 1.86 -9.52
C SER A 124 -7.65 1.33 -8.25
N LEU A 125 -6.96 0.48 -7.49
CA LEU A 125 -7.46 -0.05 -6.22
C LEU A 125 -7.69 1.05 -5.16
N MET A 126 -6.85 2.09 -5.14
CA MET A 126 -7.03 3.24 -4.25
C MET A 126 -8.26 4.07 -4.64
N ILE A 127 -8.51 4.28 -5.94
CA ILE A 127 -9.71 4.96 -6.44
C ILE A 127 -10.97 4.18 -6.07
N GLU A 128 -10.96 2.86 -6.25
CA GLU A 128 -12.08 2.00 -5.84
C GLU A 128 -12.33 2.05 -4.34
N THR A 129 -11.25 2.07 -3.53
CA THR A 129 -11.34 2.23 -2.08
C THR A 129 -12.00 3.55 -1.70
N ASN A 130 -11.65 4.64 -2.36
CA ASN A 130 -12.27 5.95 -2.14
C ASN A 130 -13.77 5.93 -2.47
N LYS A 131 -14.16 5.28 -3.59
CA LYS A 131 -15.58 5.11 -3.96
C LYS A 131 -16.36 4.32 -2.90
N MET A 132 -15.77 3.26 -2.33
CA MET A 132 -16.40 2.51 -1.24
C MET A 132 -16.63 3.37 0.00
N ILE A 133 -15.66 4.23 0.36
CA ILE A 133 -15.80 5.17 1.48
C ILE A 133 -16.91 6.18 1.21
N MET A 134 -16.95 6.76 0.00
CA MET A 134 -18.01 7.69 -0.40
C MET A 134 -19.39 7.06 -0.29
N ASN A 135 -19.56 5.82 -0.76
CA ASN A 135 -20.82 5.08 -0.66
C ASN A 135 -21.23 4.84 0.81
N ALA A 136 -20.28 4.51 1.68
CA ALA A 136 -20.54 4.34 3.12
C ALA A 136 -20.95 5.66 3.80
N ASN A 137 -20.32 6.78 3.40
CA ASN A 137 -20.68 8.11 3.87
C ASN A 137 -22.10 8.49 3.41
N GLN A 138 -22.44 8.25 2.14
CA GLN A 138 -23.78 8.50 1.62
C GLN A 138 -24.84 7.71 2.39
N ALA A 139 -24.61 6.40 2.61
CA ALA A 139 -25.52 5.57 3.39
C ALA A 139 -25.74 6.11 4.82
N SER A 140 -24.70 6.71 5.43
CA SER A 140 -24.79 7.34 6.74
C SER A 140 -25.62 8.63 6.71
N VAL A 141 -25.42 9.47 5.67
CA VAL A 141 -26.22 10.69 5.44
C VAL A 141 -27.69 10.36 5.22
N ASP A 142 -27.99 9.34 4.41
CA ASP A 142 -29.36 8.91 4.11
C ASP A 142 -30.05 8.38 5.38
N PHE A 143 -29.33 7.56 6.15
CA PHE A 143 -29.82 7.07 7.45
C PHE A 143 -30.12 8.23 8.40
N ASN A 144 -29.19 9.18 8.54
CA ASN A 144 -29.37 10.35 9.41
C ASN A 144 -30.56 11.20 8.97
N SER A 145 -30.69 11.46 7.67
CA SER A 145 -31.79 12.27 7.10
C SER A 145 -33.15 11.63 7.35
N LYS A 146 -33.26 10.31 7.14
CA LYS A 146 -34.48 9.55 7.43
C LYS A 146 -34.86 9.61 8.91
N ASN A 147 -33.89 9.43 9.81
CA ASN A 147 -34.15 9.47 11.24
C ASN A 147 -34.45 10.89 11.73
N LEU A 148 -33.87 11.92 11.13
CA LEU A 148 -34.21 13.32 11.42
C LEU A 148 -35.68 13.60 11.08
N ALA A 149 -36.17 13.12 9.94
CA ALA A 149 -37.57 13.23 9.56
C ALA A 149 -38.51 12.48 10.53
N ILE A 150 -38.12 11.28 10.95
CA ILE A 150 -38.87 10.52 11.97
C ILE A 150 -38.91 11.28 13.31
N ASN A 151 -37.78 11.87 13.73
CA ASN A 151 -37.70 12.64 14.96
C ASN A 151 -38.60 13.88 14.90
N LYS A 152 -38.67 14.58 13.77
CA LYS A 152 -39.62 15.70 13.57
C LYS A 152 -41.07 15.25 13.76
N ARG A 153 -41.44 14.09 13.23
CA ARG A 153 -42.78 13.52 13.41
C ARG A 153 -43.08 13.17 14.88
N PHE A 154 -42.09 12.67 15.62
CA PHE A 154 -42.22 12.48 17.08
C PHE A 154 -42.46 13.80 17.81
N LEU A 155 -41.66 14.83 17.52
CA LEU A 155 -41.78 16.15 18.15
C LEU A 155 -43.11 16.83 17.84
N ASN A 156 -43.64 16.63 16.64
CA ASN A 156 -44.95 17.17 16.23
C ASN A 156 -46.15 16.37 16.79
N GLY A 157 -45.91 15.38 17.65
CA GLY A 157 -46.97 14.61 18.31
C GLY A 157 -47.67 13.56 17.44
N GLU A 158 -47.15 13.29 16.23
CA GLU A 158 -47.74 12.28 15.34
C GLU A 158 -47.73 10.89 15.98
N PHE A 159 -46.68 10.60 16.76
CA PHE A 159 -46.53 9.38 17.56
C PHE A 159 -46.80 9.67 19.04
N HIS A 160 -48.06 9.62 19.46
CA HIS A 160 -48.45 9.86 20.86
C HIS A 160 -48.67 8.53 21.64
N PRO A 161 -48.15 8.38 22.88
CA PRO A 161 -48.31 7.15 23.68
C PRO A 161 -49.76 6.73 23.94
N SER A 162 -50.71 7.68 23.99
CA SER A 162 -52.14 7.37 24.17
C SER A 162 -52.74 6.57 23.02
N LYS A 163 -52.09 6.52 21.85
CA LYS A 163 -52.50 5.71 20.69
C LYS A 163 -51.88 4.30 20.70
N ALA A 164 -51.08 3.96 21.71
CA ALA A 164 -50.40 2.67 21.77
C ALA A 164 -51.38 1.52 22.08
N THR A 165 -51.16 0.36 21.47
CA THR A 165 -51.92 -0.86 21.74
C THR A 165 -50.99 -2.01 22.12
N SER A 166 -51.46 -2.93 22.97
CA SER A 166 -50.68 -4.10 23.38
C SER A 166 -50.30 -5.00 22.20
N ILE A 167 -51.13 -5.06 21.15
CA ILE A 167 -50.84 -5.80 19.91
C ILE A 167 -49.68 -5.16 19.14
N ALA A 168 -49.74 -3.85 18.89
CA ALA A 168 -48.69 -3.13 18.16
C ALA A 168 -47.35 -3.16 18.92
N ASN A 169 -47.39 -3.07 20.26
CA ASN A 169 -46.22 -3.20 21.11
C ASN A 169 -45.59 -4.60 21.02
N LYS A 170 -46.41 -5.67 21.02
CA LYS A 170 -45.93 -7.03 20.82
C LYS A 170 -45.23 -7.18 19.47
N GLN A 171 -45.88 -6.74 18.38
CA GLN A 171 -45.32 -6.81 17.03
C GLN A 171 -43.97 -6.08 16.94
N ARG A 172 -43.86 -4.89 17.55
CA ARG A 172 -42.61 -4.14 17.60
C ARG A 172 -41.53 -4.85 18.42
N ALA A 173 -41.89 -5.43 19.57
CA ALA A 173 -40.96 -6.18 20.41
C ALA A 173 -40.43 -7.44 19.68
N ASP A 174 -41.30 -8.19 19.00
CA ASP A 174 -40.91 -9.35 18.20
C ASP A 174 -40.02 -8.96 17.02
N LYS A 175 -40.33 -7.85 16.32
CA LYS A 175 -39.47 -7.32 15.26
C LYS A 175 -38.09 -6.91 15.78
N ASN A 176 -38.03 -6.26 16.94
CA ASN A 176 -36.77 -5.84 17.55
C ASN A 176 -35.92 -7.04 17.95
N GLN A 177 -36.51 -8.10 18.50
CA GLN A 177 -35.77 -9.32 18.82
C GLN A 177 -35.13 -9.94 17.56
N LYS A 178 -35.89 -10.07 16.46
CA LYS A 178 -35.35 -10.58 15.19
C LYS A 178 -34.18 -9.73 14.69
N ARG A 179 -34.32 -8.40 14.77
CA ARG A 179 -33.24 -7.46 14.39
C ARG A 179 -31.99 -7.62 15.26
N CYS A 180 -32.14 -7.85 16.56
CA CYS A 180 -31.00 -8.10 17.44
C CYS A 180 -30.23 -9.35 17.01
N GLY A 181 -30.94 -10.42 16.62
CA GLY A 181 -30.34 -11.61 16.00
C GLY A 181 -29.48 -11.26 14.77
N THR A 182 -30.06 -10.55 13.80
CA THR A 182 -29.33 -10.13 12.58
C THR A 182 -28.11 -9.26 12.89
N ILE A 183 -28.23 -8.31 13.82
CA ILE A 183 -27.13 -7.42 14.22
C ILE A 183 -26.01 -8.23 14.89
N ARG A 184 -26.36 -9.23 15.72
CA ARG A 184 -25.39 -10.15 16.32
C ARG A 184 -24.59 -10.91 15.28
N ASP A 185 -25.27 -11.45 14.27
CA ASP A 185 -24.61 -12.22 13.20
C ASP A 185 -23.61 -11.35 12.44
N ILE A 186 -23.98 -10.10 12.15
CA ILE A 186 -23.09 -9.10 11.54
C ILE A 186 -21.91 -8.81 12.47
N ALA A 187 -22.15 -8.54 13.75
CA ALA A 187 -21.09 -8.23 14.72
C ALA A 187 -20.10 -9.40 14.88
N ASN A 188 -20.59 -10.64 14.93
CA ASN A 188 -19.76 -11.84 14.98
C ASN A 188 -18.95 -12.04 13.70
N LYS A 189 -19.56 -11.84 12.53
CA LYS A 189 -18.87 -11.91 11.23
C LYS A 189 -17.76 -10.87 11.14
N ASN A 190 -18.02 -9.64 11.59
CA ASN A 190 -17.04 -8.56 11.60
C ASN A 190 -15.88 -8.88 12.55
N ALA A 191 -16.16 -9.36 13.77
CA ALA A 191 -15.12 -9.78 14.71
C ALA A 191 -14.17 -10.84 14.12
N LYS A 192 -14.72 -11.84 13.40
CA LYS A 192 -13.91 -12.87 12.72
C LYS A 192 -13.03 -12.28 11.62
N LYS A 193 -13.58 -11.39 10.79
CA LYS A 193 -12.83 -10.70 9.73
C LYS A 193 -11.74 -9.78 10.29
N LEU A 194 -11.99 -9.14 11.43
CA LEU A 194 -10.99 -8.27 12.06
C LEU A 194 -9.76 -9.06 12.52
N LYS A 195 -9.95 -10.26 13.08
CA LYS A 195 -8.83 -11.12 13.46
C LYS A 195 -7.94 -11.50 12.27
N SER A 196 -8.52 -11.81 11.12
CA SER A 196 -7.73 -12.14 9.93
C SER A 196 -7.02 -10.93 9.34
N LEU A 197 -7.68 -9.76 9.34
CA LEU A 197 -7.08 -8.50 8.89
C LEU A 197 -5.93 -8.05 9.79
N ASP A 198 -6.08 -8.11 11.10
CA ASP A 198 -5.02 -7.77 12.07
C ASP A 198 -3.78 -8.66 11.88
N LYS A 199 -3.97 -9.98 11.73
CA LYS A 199 -2.87 -10.90 11.44
C LYS A 199 -2.15 -10.55 10.14
N LYS A 200 -2.91 -10.21 9.08
CA LYS A 200 -2.33 -9.80 7.79
C LYS A 200 -1.58 -8.48 7.92
N ALA A 201 -2.13 -7.49 8.63
CA ALA A 201 -1.49 -6.20 8.86
C ALA A 201 -0.15 -6.36 9.58
N LYS A 202 -0.10 -7.16 10.66
CA LYS A 202 1.15 -7.44 11.40
C LYS A 202 2.20 -8.19 10.57
N LYS A 203 1.76 -9.18 9.78
CA LYS A 203 2.67 -9.88 8.84
C LYS A 203 3.27 -8.89 7.84
N ASN A 204 2.45 -8.01 7.28
CA ASN A 204 2.92 -6.97 6.37
C ASN A 204 3.91 -6.02 7.05
N SER A 205 3.64 -5.60 8.30
CA SER A 205 4.57 -4.75 9.05
C SER A 205 5.97 -5.35 9.16
N MET A 206 6.06 -6.64 9.47
CA MET A 206 7.35 -7.34 9.55
C MET A 206 8.05 -7.41 8.18
N GLN A 207 7.30 -7.71 7.11
CA GLN A 207 7.87 -7.75 5.77
C GLN A 207 8.41 -6.39 5.31
N VAL A 208 7.73 -5.30 5.68
CA VAL A 208 8.15 -3.93 5.35
C VAL A 208 9.45 -3.56 6.07
N LEU A 209 9.62 -4.01 7.32
CA LEU A 209 10.86 -3.80 8.07
C LEU A 209 12.03 -4.59 7.46
N LEU A 210 11.82 -5.87 7.12
CA LEU A 210 12.84 -6.68 6.46
C LEU A 210 13.25 -6.07 5.11
N ASN A 211 12.27 -5.65 4.32
CA ASN A 211 12.51 -4.98 3.05
C ASN A 211 13.33 -3.68 3.22
N ALA A 212 13.05 -2.88 4.26
CA ALA A 212 13.83 -1.68 4.54
C ALA A 212 15.31 -1.97 4.86
N ALA A 213 15.56 -3.04 5.63
CA ALA A 213 16.92 -3.47 5.94
C ALA A 213 17.67 -3.93 4.68
N ASP A 214 17.02 -4.70 3.82
CA ASP A 214 17.59 -5.17 2.56
C ASP A 214 17.93 -4.01 1.60
N ILE A 215 17.05 -3.00 1.52
CA ILE A 215 17.28 -1.79 0.71
C ILE A 215 18.54 -1.06 1.19
N SER A 216 18.69 -0.91 2.51
CA SER A 216 19.85 -0.25 3.10
C SER A 216 21.14 -1.04 2.86
N LYS A 217 21.10 -2.37 3.00
CA LYS A 217 22.25 -3.23 2.67
C LYS A 217 22.66 -3.07 1.20
N ARG A 218 21.69 -3.08 0.28
CA ARG A 218 21.94 -2.89 -1.16
C ARG A 218 22.49 -1.50 -1.47
N ARG A 219 22.06 -0.45 -0.74
CA ARG A 219 22.66 0.88 -0.87
C ARG A 219 24.16 0.85 -0.60
N GLY A 220 24.60 0.16 0.45
CA GLY A 220 26.02 0.01 0.75
C GLY A 220 26.81 -0.57 -0.42
N LEU A 221 26.32 -1.68 -0.99
CA LEU A 221 26.95 -2.31 -2.15
C LEU A 221 27.02 -1.38 -3.38
N ILE A 222 25.98 -0.57 -3.61
CA ILE A 222 25.95 0.40 -4.71
C ILE A 222 26.99 1.51 -4.48
N SER A 223 27.14 1.98 -3.24
CA SER A 223 28.16 2.96 -2.87
C SER A 223 29.59 2.41 -3.00
N ASP A 224 29.81 1.16 -2.61
CA ASP A 224 31.11 0.49 -2.80
C ASP A 224 31.45 0.35 -4.28
N ASN A 225 30.46 -0.05 -5.10
CA ASN A 225 30.61 -0.11 -6.55
C ASN A 225 30.92 1.27 -7.17
N GLN A 226 30.25 2.33 -6.69
CA GLN A 226 30.50 3.70 -7.13
C GLN A 226 31.95 4.13 -6.86
N LYS A 227 32.49 3.77 -5.68
CA LYS A 227 33.89 4.06 -5.34
C LYS A 227 34.87 3.39 -6.32
N GLY A 228 34.66 2.10 -6.63
CA GLY A 228 35.51 1.39 -7.60
C GLY A 228 35.44 2.00 -9.00
N ILE A 229 34.27 2.49 -9.42
CA ILE A 229 34.11 3.18 -10.71
C ILE A 229 34.88 4.51 -10.72
N MET A 230 34.87 5.26 -9.62
CA MET A 230 35.64 6.50 -9.50
C MET A 230 37.15 6.25 -9.54
N GLU A 231 37.64 5.23 -8.83
CA GLU A 231 39.06 4.82 -8.87
C GLU A 231 39.46 4.42 -10.31
N ASN A 232 38.62 3.66 -11.00
CA ASN A 232 38.83 3.32 -12.40
C ASN A 232 38.83 4.57 -13.29
N GLN A 233 37.95 5.54 -13.05
CA GLN A 233 37.91 6.79 -13.81
C GLN A 233 39.21 7.59 -13.66
N GLU A 234 39.81 7.63 -12.45
CA GLU A 234 41.12 8.27 -12.22
C GLU A 234 42.26 7.57 -12.96
N GLU A 235 42.23 6.24 -13.06
CA GLU A 235 43.20 5.48 -13.86
C GLU A 235 43.06 5.79 -15.35
N VAL A 236 41.82 5.83 -15.86
CA VAL A 236 41.53 6.19 -17.24
C VAL A 236 42.03 7.60 -17.55
N ALA A 237 41.78 8.58 -16.66
CA ALA A 237 42.25 9.94 -16.84
C ALA A 237 43.80 10.04 -16.90
N ARG A 238 44.51 9.25 -16.09
CA ARG A 238 45.98 9.17 -16.12
C ARG A 238 46.49 8.57 -17.44
N MET A 239 45.86 7.50 -17.92
CA MET A 239 46.18 6.87 -19.21
C MET A 239 45.98 7.84 -20.38
N ILE A 240 44.91 8.63 -20.39
CA ILE A 240 44.68 9.65 -21.43
C ILE A 240 45.80 10.71 -21.38
N SER A 241 46.18 11.16 -20.19
CA SER A 241 47.18 12.22 -19.99
C SER A 241 48.60 11.78 -20.39
N SER A 242 48.98 10.53 -20.15
CA SER A 242 50.30 10.00 -20.54
C SER A 242 50.46 9.90 -22.06
N LYS A 243 49.38 9.65 -22.79
CA LYS A 243 49.36 9.61 -24.27
C LYS A 243 49.67 10.97 -24.90
N ILE A 244 49.19 12.06 -24.30
CA ILE A 244 49.50 13.44 -24.76
C ILE A 244 51.00 13.72 -24.67
N LYS A 245 51.67 13.28 -23.59
CA LYS A 245 53.10 13.50 -23.38
C LYS A 245 54.03 12.70 -24.31
N ARG A 246 53.54 11.62 -24.94
CA ARG A 246 54.31 10.81 -25.89
C ARG A 246 54.25 11.33 -27.34
N LYS A 247 53.27 12.20 -27.65
CA LYS A 247 53.04 12.74 -29.00
C LYS A 247 53.56 14.17 -29.22
N GLY A 248 54.10 14.82 -28.18
CA GLY A 248 54.79 16.12 -28.26
C GLY A 248 56.27 15.94 -28.03
#